data_AF-A0A1E7EME2-F1
#
_entry.id   AF-A0A1E7EME2-F1
#
_cell.length_a   1.000
_cell.length_b   1.000
_cell.length_c   1.000
_cell.angle_alpha   90.00
_cell.angle_beta   90.00
_cell.angle_gamma   90.00
#
_symmetry.space_group_name_H-M   'P 1'
#
loop_
_entity.id
_entity.type
_entity.pdbx_description
1 polymer ?
#
loop_
_entity_poly.entity_id
_entity_poly.type
_entity_poly.pdbx_seq_one_letter_code
_entity_poly.pdbx_strand_id
1 'polypeptide(L)'
;MEINFSILYMKQQQQQQQQQLTYSPYVDGFMMTAQFISIVAFLISWIWWVTFIVGLICFVLLQVIWCCRQSKIGLYISAGLSTLAGITCTIAGIVMLVVWKDQVQCSVWRLTGGGNWWSYDYYSEFEKPDYCEERRWAVVAFVSALLWFITSGCILYFVNIAASSSSIINEPGFIVTQRNRDCLPVQMVWSVMALLRNISGNNSSMMCGLRGLGLGFYFILNNTKEKV
;
A
#
# COMPACT_ATOMS: atom_id res chain seq x y z
N MET A 1 -26.49 46.68 25.80
CA MET A 1 -26.46 45.84 24.59
C MET A 1 -25.10 45.15 24.39
N GLU A 2 -23.98 45.74 24.85
CA GLU A 2 -22.62 45.17 24.71
C GLU A 2 -22.35 43.87 25.48
N ILE A 3 -23.05 43.63 26.59
CA ILE A 3 -22.82 42.44 27.44
C ILE A 3 -23.17 41.13 26.70
N ASN A 4 -24.19 41.15 25.82
CA ASN A 4 -24.59 39.96 25.07
C ASN A 4 -23.56 39.55 24.01
N PHE A 5 -22.79 40.50 23.47
CA PHE A 5 -21.81 40.23 22.41
C PHE A 5 -20.57 39.50 22.95
N SER A 6 -20.13 39.86 24.16
CA SER A 6 -18.97 39.23 24.81
C SER A 6 -19.23 37.77 25.22
N ILE A 7 -20.46 37.47 25.66
CA ILE A 7 -20.86 36.09 26.03
C ILE A 7 -20.93 35.19 24.79
N LEU A 8 -21.40 35.74 23.65
CA LEU A 8 -21.44 35.02 22.38
C LEU A 8 -20.02 34.72 21.87
N TYR A 9 -19.13 35.70 21.97
CA TYR A 9 -17.74 35.55 21.54
C TYR A 9 -16.96 34.53 22.39
N MET A 10 -17.17 34.52 23.71
CA MET A 10 -16.55 33.51 24.59
C MET A 10 -17.08 32.09 24.34
N LYS A 11 -18.38 31.92 24.07
CA LYS A 11 -18.93 30.60 23.69
C LYS A 11 -18.36 30.10 22.36
N GLN A 12 -18.16 31.01 21.41
CA GLN A 12 -17.58 30.67 20.12
C GLN A 12 -16.10 30.27 20.25
N GLN A 13 -15.34 30.93 21.13
CA GLN A 13 -13.97 30.53 21.44
C GLN A 13 -13.89 29.21 22.23
N GLN A 14 -14.81 28.95 23.15
CA GLN A 14 -14.86 27.65 23.84
C GLN A 14 -15.18 26.50 22.88
N GLN A 15 -16.05 26.71 21.88
CA GLN A 15 -16.30 25.71 20.85
C GLN A 15 -15.06 25.49 19.95
N GLN A 16 -14.32 26.55 19.62
CA GLN A 16 -13.07 26.43 18.87
C GLN A 16 -11.95 25.73 19.68
N GLN A 17 -11.84 26.01 20.98
CA GLN A 17 -10.86 25.36 21.86
C GLN A 17 -11.22 23.91 22.15
N GLN A 18 -12.50 23.57 22.33
CA GLN A 18 -12.92 22.16 22.45
C GLN A 18 -12.65 21.39 21.17
N GLN A 19 -12.93 21.95 19.99
CA GLN A 19 -12.56 21.31 18.71
C GLN A 19 -11.04 21.15 18.51
N GLN A 20 -10.23 22.02 19.11
CA GLN A 20 -8.77 21.89 19.09
C GLN A 20 -8.23 20.86 20.10
N LEU A 21 -8.92 20.62 21.23
CA LEU A 21 -8.47 19.66 22.24
C LEU A 21 -8.88 18.20 21.92
N THR A 22 -9.97 17.96 21.20
CA THR A 22 -10.42 16.59 20.82
C THR A 22 -9.81 16.05 19.54
N TYR A 23 -8.98 16.81 18.81
CA TYR A 23 -8.53 16.39 17.47
C TYR A 23 -7.06 16.73 17.25
N SER A 24 -6.18 16.06 17.99
CA SER A 24 -4.88 15.70 17.43
C SER A 24 -5.03 14.30 16.81
N PRO A 25 -5.45 14.18 15.54
CA PRO A 25 -5.68 12.90 14.85
C PRO A 25 -4.37 12.14 14.56
N TYR A 26 -3.32 12.42 15.33
CA TYR A 26 -1.96 11.95 15.10
C TYR A 26 -1.47 11.02 16.21
N VAL A 27 -2.25 10.83 17.28
CA VAL A 27 -1.94 9.88 18.36
C VAL A 27 -2.90 8.69 18.32
N ASP A 28 -3.53 8.43 17.18
CA ASP A 28 -4.32 7.21 17.00
C ASP A 28 -3.38 6.05 16.67
N GLY A 29 -3.22 5.13 17.63
CA GLY A 29 -2.42 3.92 17.46
C GLY A 29 -2.78 3.12 16.21
N PHE A 30 -4.05 3.23 15.76
CA PHE A 30 -4.54 2.65 14.51
C PHE A 30 -3.78 3.11 13.26
N MET A 31 -3.37 4.39 13.22
CA MET A 31 -2.57 4.91 12.11
C MET A 31 -1.18 4.26 12.12
N MET A 32 -0.48 4.28 13.27
CA MET A 32 0.82 3.61 13.40
C MET A 32 0.77 2.13 13.02
N THR A 33 -0.29 1.40 13.43
CA THR A 33 -0.48 0.01 13.03
C THR A 33 -0.67 -0.15 11.53
N ALA A 34 -1.37 0.75 10.85
CA ALA A 34 -1.56 0.66 9.40
C ALA A 34 -0.22 0.78 8.64
N GLN A 35 0.69 1.65 9.09
CA GLN A 35 2.03 1.73 8.51
C GLN A 35 2.83 0.45 8.72
N PHE A 36 2.84 -0.05 9.95
CA PHE A 36 3.56 -1.28 10.28
C PHE A 36 3.04 -2.47 9.45
N ILE A 37 1.71 -2.62 9.37
CA ILE A 37 1.06 -3.68 8.58
C ILE A 37 1.41 -3.52 7.09
N SER A 38 1.47 -2.30 6.56
CA SER A 38 1.85 -2.08 5.16
C SER A 38 3.30 -2.48 4.86
N ILE A 39 4.24 -2.25 5.79
CA ILE A 39 5.64 -2.67 5.66
C ILE A 39 5.72 -4.19 5.67
N VAL A 40 5.04 -4.84 6.63
CA VAL A 40 5.00 -6.30 6.73
C VAL A 40 4.36 -6.92 5.48
N ALA A 41 3.26 -6.37 4.99
CA ALA A 41 2.60 -6.83 3.76
C ALA A 41 3.51 -6.67 2.52
N PHE A 42 4.27 -5.58 2.44
CA PHE A 42 5.25 -5.37 1.37
C PHE A 42 6.40 -6.38 1.42
N LEU A 43 6.95 -6.66 2.61
CA LEU A 43 8.01 -7.65 2.79
C LEU A 43 7.55 -9.06 2.40
N ILE A 44 6.31 -9.43 2.75
CA ILE A 44 5.71 -10.72 2.35
C ILE A 44 5.48 -10.77 0.83
N SER A 45 5.12 -9.63 0.22
CA SER A 45 4.86 -9.53 -1.23
C SER A 45 6.12 -9.71 -2.08
N TRP A 46 7.32 -9.63 -1.50
CA TRP A 46 8.61 -9.89 -2.17
C TRP A 46 8.71 -11.28 -2.81
N ILE A 47 7.91 -12.22 -2.30
CA ILE A 47 7.90 -13.62 -2.72
C ILE A 47 7.47 -13.81 -4.19
N TRP A 48 6.62 -12.93 -4.72
CA TRP A 48 6.16 -13.02 -6.11
C TRP A 48 6.14 -11.65 -6.78
N TRP A 49 6.72 -11.57 -7.99
CA TRP A 49 7.02 -10.29 -8.63
C TRP A 49 5.77 -9.45 -8.95
N VAL A 50 4.64 -10.09 -9.29
CA VAL A 50 3.40 -9.36 -9.61
C VAL A 50 2.85 -8.71 -8.34
N THR A 51 2.72 -9.47 -7.25
CA THR A 51 2.28 -8.93 -5.95
C THR A 51 3.27 -7.94 -5.39
N PHE A 52 4.56 -8.11 -5.68
CA PHE A 52 5.58 -7.14 -5.33
C PHE A 52 5.34 -5.78 -5.99
N ILE A 53 5.06 -5.74 -7.31
CA ILE A 53 4.79 -4.48 -8.02
C ILE A 53 3.50 -3.83 -7.49
N VAL A 54 2.42 -4.60 -7.34
CA VAL A 54 1.14 -4.10 -6.83
C VAL A 54 1.30 -3.59 -5.38
N GLY A 55 2.00 -4.36 -4.55
CA GLY A 55 2.30 -4.01 -3.16
C GLY A 55 3.18 -2.76 -3.06
N LEU A 56 4.16 -2.59 -3.95
CA LEU A 56 4.99 -1.40 -4.04
C LEU A 56 4.16 -0.15 -4.36
N ILE A 57 3.26 -0.23 -5.34
CA ILE A 57 2.38 0.89 -5.69
C ILE A 57 1.49 1.26 -4.50
N CYS A 58 0.87 0.26 -3.85
CA CYS A 58 0.02 0.48 -2.68
C CYS A 58 0.82 1.07 -1.50
N PHE A 59 2.03 0.58 -1.26
CA PHE A 59 2.92 1.11 -0.23
C PHE A 59 3.23 2.59 -0.47
N VAL A 60 3.61 2.98 -1.70
CA VAL A 60 3.90 4.39 -2.01
C VAL A 60 2.67 5.27 -1.83
N LEU A 61 1.49 4.80 -2.25
CA LEU A 61 0.24 5.55 -2.04
C LEU A 61 -0.07 5.76 -0.56
N LEU A 62 0.13 4.74 0.27
CA LEU A 62 -0.05 4.87 1.72
C LEU A 62 0.92 5.90 2.33
N GLN A 63 2.17 5.93 1.88
CA GLN A 63 3.13 6.96 2.31
C GLN A 63 2.71 8.37 1.86
N VAL A 64 2.17 8.51 0.64
CA VAL A 64 1.68 9.79 0.11
C VAL A 64 0.46 10.29 0.91
N ILE A 65 -0.49 9.42 1.24
CA ILE A 65 -1.68 9.77 2.05
C ILE A 65 -1.27 10.39 3.38
N TRP A 66 -0.28 9.77 4.01
CA TRP A 66 0.21 10.14 5.32
C TRP A 66 0.85 11.51 5.35
N CYS A 67 1.64 11.82 4.34
CA CYS A 67 2.35 13.08 4.32
C CYS A 67 1.52 14.20 3.72
N CYS A 68 0.85 13.95 2.60
CA CYS A 68 0.12 14.98 1.88
C CYS A 68 -1.27 15.26 2.48
N ARG A 69 -1.58 14.79 3.71
CA ARG A 69 -2.88 14.89 4.41
C ARG A 69 -4.03 14.93 3.40
N GLN A 70 -4.25 13.79 2.76
CA GLN A 70 -4.99 13.70 1.51
C GLN A 70 -6.50 13.95 1.67
N SER A 71 -7.14 14.40 0.58
CA SER A 71 -8.60 14.59 0.50
C SER A 71 -9.37 13.27 0.64
N LYS A 72 -10.67 13.36 0.99
CA LYS A 72 -11.58 12.19 1.12
C LYS A 72 -11.51 11.25 -0.10
N ILE A 73 -11.39 11.82 -1.30
CA ILE A 73 -11.30 11.07 -2.57
C ILE A 73 -10.06 10.16 -2.60
N GLY A 74 -8.92 10.66 -2.14
CA GLY A 74 -7.68 9.90 -2.09
C GLY A 74 -7.77 8.66 -1.21
N LEU A 75 -8.45 8.79 -0.07
CA LEU A 75 -8.68 7.67 0.85
C LEU A 75 -9.49 6.56 0.18
N TYR A 76 -10.57 6.90 -0.55
CA TYR A 76 -11.37 5.91 -1.29
C TYR A 76 -10.57 5.19 -2.37
N ILE A 77 -9.75 5.93 -3.14
CA ILE A 77 -8.89 5.32 -4.17
C ILE A 77 -7.92 4.33 -3.54
N SER A 78 -7.32 4.67 -2.39
CA SER A 78 -6.38 3.79 -1.69
C SER A 78 -7.04 2.53 -1.12
N ALA A 79 -8.27 2.66 -0.61
CA ALA A 79 -9.06 1.52 -0.15
C ALA A 79 -9.38 0.57 -1.31
N GLY A 80 -9.75 1.13 -2.46
CA GLY A 80 -10.03 0.37 -3.69
C GLY A 80 -8.80 -0.32 -4.25
N LEU A 81 -7.63 0.32 -4.24
CA LEU A 81 -6.39 -0.34 -4.69
C LEU A 81 -5.97 -1.46 -3.74
N SER A 82 -6.17 -1.27 -2.44
CA SER A 82 -5.92 -2.32 -1.44
C SER A 82 -6.85 -3.52 -1.60
N THR A 83 -8.15 -3.30 -1.89
CA THR A 83 -9.06 -4.43 -2.19
C THR A 83 -8.69 -5.15 -3.47
N LEU A 84 -8.30 -4.42 -4.53
CA LEU A 84 -7.83 -5.02 -5.78
C LEU A 84 -6.55 -5.86 -5.56
N ALA A 85 -5.63 -5.39 -4.71
CA ALA A 85 -4.46 -6.18 -4.31
C ALA A 85 -4.87 -7.47 -3.57
N GLY A 86 -5.82 -7.40 -2.64
CA GLY A 86 -6.35 -8.57 -1.94
C GLY A 86 -7.00 -9.59 -2.87
N ILE A 87 -7.81 -9.13 -3.83
CA ILE A 87 -8.46 -9.99 -4.84
C ILE A 87 -7.42 -10.67 -5.72
N THR A 88 -6.43 -9.93 -6.24
CA THR A 88 -5.38 -10.51 -7.09
C THR A 88 -4.52 -11.52 -6.34
N CYS A 89 -4.20 -11.28 -5.06
CA CYS A 89 -3.52 -12.26 -4.20
C CYS A 89 -4.35 -13.53 -4.00
N THR A 90 -5.67 -13.39 -3.81
CA THR A 90 -6.59 -14.53 -3.65
C THR A 90 -6.64 -15.38 -4.92
N ILE A 91 -6.76 -14.75 -6.09
CA ILE A 91 -6.74 -15.43 -7.38
C ILE A 91 -5.40 -16.16 -7.58
N ALA A 92 -4.28 -15.50 -7.27
CA ALA A 92 -2.95 -16.12 -7.36
C ALA A 92 -2.84 -17.37 -6.47
N GLY A 93 -3.31 -17.31 -5.22
CA GLY A 93 -3.33 -18.46 -4.32
C GLY A 93 -4.17 -19.63 -4.84
N ILE A 94 -5.34 -19.34 -5.42
CA ILE A 94 -6.21 -20.36 -6.05
C ILE A 94 -5.51 -20.98 -7.27
N VAL A 95 -4.90 -20.16 -8.13
CA VAL A 95 -4.16 -20.62 -9.31
C VAL A 95 -3.00 -21.52 -8.90
N MET A 96 -2.24 -21.17 -7.86
CA MET A 96 -1.17 -22.03 -7.35
C MET A 96 -1.72 -23.39 -6.86
N LEU A 97 -2.87 -23.42 -6.17
CA LEU A 97 -3.46 -24.68 -5.72
C LEU A 97 -4.02 -25.55 -6.84
N VAL A 98 -4.63 -24.95 -7.87
CA VAL A 98 -5.33 -25.69 -8.93
C VAL A 98 -4.40 -26.05 -10.08
N VAL A 99 -3.55 -25.13 -10.51
CA VAL A 99 -2.71 -25.30 -11.72
C VAL A 99 -1.42 -26.04 -11.40
N TRP A 100 -0.88 -25.92 -10.18
CA TRP A 100 0.40 -26.55 -9.82
C TRP A 100 0.25 -27.94 -9.20
N LYS A 101 -0.98 -28.44 -9.04
CA LYS A 101 -1.28 -29.70 -8.34
C LYS A 101 -0.49 -30.92 -8.87
N ASP A 102 -0.04 -30.90 -10.12
CA ASP A 102 0.65 -32.02 -10.76
C ASP A 102 1.97 -31.62 -11.46
N GLN A 103 2.52 -30.43 -11.17
CA GLN A 103 3.75 -29.95 -11.81
C GLN A 103 4.99 -30.32 -10.99
N VAL A 104 5.96 -31.00 -11.64
CA VAL A 104 7.20 -31.46 -10.99
C VAL A 104 8.25 -30.33 -10.87
N GLN A 105 8.10 -29.24 -11.62
CA GLN A 105 9.01 -28.10 -11.59
C GLN A 105 8.23 -26.78 -11.47
N CYS A 106 8.28 -26.14 -10.29
CA CYS A 106 7.66 -24.83 -10.09
C CYS A 106 8.73 -23.73 -10.04
N SER A 107 8.89 -23.05 -11.17
CA SER A 107 9.62 -21.79 -11.19
C SER A 107 8.65 -20.65 -10.88
N VAL A 108 8.61 -20.23 -9.61
CA VAL A 108 7.82 -19.06 -9.12
C VAL A 108 8.07 -17.80 -9.96
N TRP A 109 9.25 -17.70 -10.59
CA TRP A 109 9.70 -16.54 -11.36
C TRP A 109 9.44 -16.61 -12.88
N ARG A 110 8.95 -17.73 -13.44
CA ARG A 110 8.69 -17.85 -14.89
C ARG A 110 7.22 -18.22 -15.12
N LEU A 111 6.43 -17.25 -15.59
CA LEU A 111 5.03 -17.46 -15.97
C LEU A 111 4.86 -18.31 -17.25
N THR A 112 5.92 -18.44 -18.05
CA THR A 112 5.91 -19.23 -19.28
C THR A 112 7.23 -19.96 -19.39
N GLY A 113 7.19 -21.28 -19.23
CA GLY A 113 8.31 -22.14 -19.60
C GLY A 113 8.52 -22.04 -21.10
N GLY A 114 9.49 -21.22 -21.51
CA GLY A 114 10.01 -21.24 -22.88
C GLY A 114 10.62 -22.61 -23.11
N GLY A 115 9.82 -23.50 -23.69
CA GLY A 115 10.19 -24.87 -23.97
C GLY A 115 11.26 -24.92 -25.05
N ASN A 116 12.52 -24.99 -24.63
CA ASN A 116 13.61 -25.38 -25.52
C ASN A 116 13.76 -26.90 -25.36
N TRP A 117 12.82 -27.63 -25.97
CA TRP A 117 12.57 -29.08 -25.89
C TRP A 117 13.69 -30.00 -26.45
N TRP A 118 14.98 -29.64 -26.33
CA TRP A 118 16.04 -30.37 -27.04
C TRP A 118 17.35 -30.61 -26.27
N SER A 119 17.39 -30.53 -24.93
CA SER A 119 18.58 -31.02 -24.19
C SER A 119 18.31 -32.42 -23.65
N TYR A 120 18.56 -33.41 -24.50
CA TYR A 120 18.77 -34.80 -24.10
C TYR A 120 20.09 -34.91 -23.33
N ASP A 121 20.09 -34.59 -22.04
CA ASP A 121 21.16 -35.06 -21.14
C ASP A 121 20.59 -36.17 -20.26
N TYR A 122 20.71 -37.36 -20.83
CA TYR A 122 20.72 -38.65 -20.17
C TYR A 122 21.80 -38.66 -19.08
N TYR A 123 21.48 -39.19 -17.90
CA TYR A 123 22.38 -39.45 -16.75
C TYR A 123 22.60 -38.32 -15.72
N SER A 124 21.67 -38.21 -14.78
CA SER A 124 22.05 -38.20 -13.36
C SER A 124 20.98 -38.91 -12.54
N GLU A 125 21.34 -40.10 -12.09
CA GLU A 125 20.57 -41.00 -11.25
C GLU A 125 20.50 -40.43 -9.82
N PHE A 126 19.28 -40.31 -9.27
CA PHE A 126 18.96 -40.12 -7.84
C PHE A 126 18.96 -38.74 -7.18
N GLU A 127 18.87 -37.62 -7.91
CA GLU A 127 18.34 -36.41 -7.26
C GLU A 127 16.81 -36.51 -7.16
N LYS A 128 16.32 -36.73 -5.94
CA LYS A 128 14.87 -36.73 -5.65
C LYS A 128 14.31 -35.40 -6.16
N PRO A 129 13.27 -35.41 -7.01
CA PRO A 129 12.66 -34.17 -7.46
C PRO A 129 12.22 -33.38 -6.21
N ASP A 130 12.73 -32.16 -6.06
CA ASP A 130 12.28 -31.24 -5.04
C ASP A 130 10.80 -30.96 -5.31
N TYR A 131 9.92 -31.63 -4.58
CA TYR A 131 8.49 -31.40 -4.67
C TYR A 131 8.24 -29.93 -4.37
N CYS A 132 7.50 -29.27 -5.26
CA CYS A 132 7.03 -27.94 -4.98
C CYS A 132 6.26 -27.94 -3.67
N GLU A 133 6.54 -26.99 -2.80
CA GLU A 133 5.72 -26.82 -1.60
C GLU A 133 4.51 -25.94 -1.93
N GLU A 134 3.62 -26.39 -2.84
CA GLU A 134 2.48 -25.58 -3.31
C GLU A 134 1.62 -25.09 -2.15
N ARG A 135 1.50 -25.92 -1.11
CA ARG A 135 0.74 -25.60 0.11
C ARG A 135 1.35 -24.42 0.86
N ARG A 136 2.69 -24.32 0.95
CA ARG A 136 3.34 -23.18 1.63
C ARG A 136 3.14 -21.89 0.85
N TRP A 137 3.30 -21.93 -0.47
CA TRP A 137 3.12 -20.75 -1.32
C TRP A 137 1.67 -20.25 -1.33
N ALA A 138 0.70 -21.16 -1.37
CA ALA A 138 -0.71 -20.80 -1.28
C ALA A 138 -1.04 -20.13 0.06
N VAL A 139 -0.53 -20.66 1.18
CA VAL A 139 -0.72 -20.06 2.51
C VAL A 139 -0.20 -18.62 2.55
N VAL A 140 1.01 -18.38 2.02
CA VAL A 140 1.59 -17.03 1.95
C VAL A 140 0.69 -16.08 1.14
N ALA A 141 0.17 -16.52 -0.01
CA ALA A 141 -0.72 -15.72 -0.85
C ALA A 141 -2.03 -15.35 -0.13
N PHE A 142 -2.62 -16.29 0.60
CA PHE A 142 -3.84 -16.03 1.38
C PHE A 142 -3.60 -15.09 2.58
N VAL A 143 -2.47 -15.24 3.28
CA VAL A 143 -2.10 -14.33 4.38
C VAL A 143 -1.91 -12.91 3.84
N SER A 144 -1.24 -12.77 2.69
CA SER A 144 -1.10 -11.47 2.02
C SER A 144 -2.46 -10.88 1.63
N ALA A 145 -3.35 -11.68 1.04
CA ALA A 145 -4.71 -11.25 0.70
C ALA A 145 -5.47 -10.75 1.94
N LEU A 146 -5.40 -11.49 3.05
CA LEU A 146 -6.04 -11.12 4.31
C LEU A 146 -5.51 -9.78 4.84
N LEU A 147 -4.19 -9.57 4.82
CA LEU A 147 -3.56 -8.31 5.23
C LEU A 147 -4.06 -7.13 4.38
N TRP A 148 -4.20 -7.32 3.07
CA TRP A 148 -4.74 -6.29 2.17
C TRP A 148 -6.22 -5.99 2.43
N PHE A 149 -7.04 -7.00 2.72
CA PHE A 149 -8.44 -6.81 3.09
C PHE A 149 -8.59 -6.10 4.43
N ILE A 150 -7.79 -6.47 5.45
CA ILE A 150 -7.77 -5.78 6.75
C ILE A 150 -7.37 -4.32 6.55
N THR A 151 -6.32 -4.07 5.78
CA THR A 151 -5.86 -2.70 5.48
C THR A 151 -6.97 -1.88 4.83
N SER A 152 -7.65 -2.42 3.82
CA SER A 152 -8.77 -1.75 3.18
C SER A 152 -9.95 -1.50 4.15
N GLY A 153 -10.28 -2.49 4.98
CA GLY A 153 -11.31 -2.37 6.01
C GLY A 153 -11.01 -1.27 7.02
N CYS A 154 -9.76 -1.17 7.48
CA CYS A 154 -9.32 -0.09 8.35
C CYS A 154 -9.49 1.29 7.68
N ILE A 155 -9.09 1.42 6.42
CA ILE A 155 -9.23 2.68 5.66
C ILE A 155 -10.71 3.08 5.55
N LEU A 156 -11.59 2.15 5.18
CA LEU A 156 -13.03 2.41 5.06
C LEU A 156 -13.67 2.75 6.41
N TYR A 157 -13.26 2.08 7.48
CA TYR A 157 -13.72 2.38 8.84
C TYR A 157 -13.39 3.83 9.26
N PHE A 158 -12.18 4.29 8.98
CA PHE A 158 -11.78 5.69 9.20
C PHE A 158 -12.63 6.67 8.42
N VAL A 159 -12.94 6.37 7.15
CA VAL A 159 -13.80 7.24 6.32
C VAL A 159 -15.20 7.34 6.90
N ASN A 160 -15.79 6.22 7.35
CA ASN A 160 -17.12 6.21 7.94
C ASN A 160 -17.20 7.03 9.22
N ILE A 161 -16.20 6.91 10.10
CA ILE A 161 -16.12 7.75 11.31
C ILE A 161 -16.04 9.22 10.90
N ALA A 162 -15.15 9.58 9.98
CA ALA A 162 -14.98 10.97 9.53
C ALA A 162 -16.25 11.53 8.85
N ALA A 163 -17.00 10.70 8.13
CA ALA A 163 -18.25 11.08 7.50
C ALA A 163 -19.34 11.38 8.56
N SER A 164 -19.46 10.53 9.59
CA SER A 164 -20.44 10.70 10.66
C SER A 164 -20.24 12.00 11.46
N SER A 165 -19.00 12.46 11.63
CA SER A 165 -18.70 13.72 12.30
C SER A 165 -19.05 14.95 11.46
N SER A 166 -19.10 14.82 10.13
CA SER A 166 -19.32 15.96 9.22
C SER A 166 -20.78 16.35 9.04
N SER A 167 -21.74 15.47 9.35
CA SER A 167 -23.18 15.79 9.26
C SER A 167 -23.65 16.76 10.35
N ILE A 168 -22.83 17.04 11.37
CA ILE A 168 -23.15 17.94 12.48
C ILE A 168 -22.78 19.41 12.15
N ILE A 169 -21.99 19.67 11.12
CA ILE A 169 -21.50 21.00 10.76
C ILE A 169 -21.87 21.31 9.29
N ASN A 170 -23.16 21.47 9.03
CA ASN A 170 -23.65 22.04 7.76
C ASN A 170 -23.48 23.57 7.75
N GLU A 171 -22.25 24.06 7.94
CA GLU A 171 -21.89 25.46 7.70
C GLU A 171 -21.12 25.51 6.37
N PRO A 172 -21.71 26.11 5.31
CA PRO A 172 -21.08 26.21 3.99
C PRO A 172 -19.94 27.23 4.04
N GLY A 173 -18.73 26.80 4.37
CA GLY A 173 -17.58 27.72 4.34
C GLY A 173 -16.20 27.17 4.70
N PHE A 174 -16.06 25.96 5.26
CA PHE A 174 -14.76 25.50 5.73
C PHE A 174 -13.91 24.86 4.62
N ILE A 175 -13.29 25.70 3.80
CA ILE A 175 -12.16 25.31 2.95
C ILE A 175 -10.97 25.07 3.89
N VAL A 176 -10.66 23.81 4.16
CA VAL A 176 -9.42 23.41 4.83
C VAL A 176 -8.27 23.85 3.92
N THR A 177 -7.69 25.01 4.22
CA THR A 177 -6.46 25.47 3.60
C THR A 177 -5.37 24.49 4.00
N GLN A 178 -4.96 23.64 3.06
CA GLN A 178 -3.77 22.78 3.22
C GLN A 178 -2.58 23.69 3.48
N ARG A 179 -2.19 23.83 4.75
CA ARG A 179 -0.95 24.50 5.11
C ARG A 179 0.18 23.63 4.58
N ASN A 180 0.78 24.11 3.48
CA ASN A 180 1.96 23.58 2.81
C ASN A 180 3.05 23.30 3.84
N ARG A 181 3.14 22.04 4.30
CA ARG A 181 4.28 21.55 5.05
C ARG A 181 5.05 20.67 4.09
N ASP A 182 6.29 21.06 3.82
CA ASP A 182 7.21 20.30 3.00
C ASP A 182 7.29 18.88 3.55
N CYS A 183 6.68 17.98 2.80
CA CYS A 183 6.58 16.60 3.17
C CYS A 183 7.97 15.97 2.99
N LEU A 184 8.52 15.44 4.08
CA LEU A 184 9.75 14.64 4.11
C LEU A 184 9.65 13.17 3.60
N PRO A 185 8.50 12.56 3.18
CA PRO A 185 8.48 11.15 2.82
C PRO A 185 9.15 10.87 1.49
N VAL A 186 9.33 11.88 0.63
CA VAL A 186 10.06 11.71 -0.63
C VAL A 186 11.48 11.25 -0.31
N GLN A 187 12.07 11.75 0.78
CA GLN A 187 13.36 11.27 1.27
C GLN A 187 13.29 9.82 1.75
N MET A 188 12.27 9.42 2.51
CA MET A 188 12.13 8.01 2.95
C MET A 188 11.94 7.04 1.78
N VAL A 189 11.11 7.38 0.80
CA VAL A 189 10.93 6.56 -0.42
C VAL A 189 12.24 6.46 -1.18
N TRP A 190 13.01 7.55 -1.26
CA TRP A 190 14.34 7.54 -1.86
C TRP A 190 15.32 6.65 -1.09
N SER A 191 15.32 6.69 0.24
CA SER A 191 16.17 5.84 1.08
C SER A 191 15.82 4.36 0.92
N VAL A 192 14.53 4.00 0.85
CA VAL A 192 14.10 2.61 0.61
C VAL A 192 14.48 2.14 -0.79
N MET A 193 14.26 2.99 -1.81
CA MET A 193 14.69 2.70 -3.19
C MET A 193 16.21 2.52 -3.30
N ALA A 194 16.98 3.35 -2.60
CA ALA A 194 18.44 3.25 -2.55
C ALA A 194 18.89 1.95 -1.84
N LEU A 195 18.22 1.57 -0.74
CA LEU A 195 18.47 0.32 -0.04
C LEU A 195 18.17 -0.91 -0.93
N LEU A 196 17.02 -0.91 -1.60
CA LEU A 196 16.63 -1.97 -2.54
C LEU A 196 17.61 -2.08 -3.72
N ARG A 197 18.10 -0.94 -4.22
CA ARG A 197 19.14 -0.91 -5.26
C ARG A 197 20.43 -1.56 -4.77
N ASN A 198 20.82 -1.34 -3.51
CA ASN A 198 22.02 -1.94 -2.92
C ASN A 198 21.87 -3.46 -2.71
N ILE A 199 20.70 -3.92 -2.26
CA ILE A 199 20.40 -5.36 -2.08
C ILE A 199 20.32 -6.09 -3.44
N SER A 200 19.80 -5.44 -4.48
CA SER A 200 19.66 -6.03 -5.82
C SER A 200 20.98 -6.19 -6.58
N GLY A 201 22.11 -5.66 -6.10
CA GLY A 201 23.39 -5.62 -6.83
C GLY A 201 23.95 -6.98 -7.23
N ASN A 202 23.49 -8.08 -6.62
CA ASN A 202 23.95 -9.44 -6.94
C ASN A 202 23.04 -10.24 -7.88
N ASN A 203 21.83 -9.77 -8.21
CA ASN A 203 20.87 -10.54 -9.03
C ASN A 203 20.48 -9.78 -10.30
N SER A 204 21.15 -10.09 -11.42
CA SER A 204 20.99 -9.42 -12.72
C SER A 204 19.56 -9.50 -13.30
N SER A 205 18.78 -10.51 -12.93
CA SER A 205 17.41 -10.72 -13.43
C SER A 205 16.38 -9.72 -12.88
N MET A 206 16.65 -9.11 -11.71
CA MET A 206 15.72 -8.18 -11.03
C MET A 206 15.83 -6.73 -11.53
N MET A 207 16.95 -6.35 -12.14
CA MET A 207 17.26 -4.96 -12.49
C MET A 207 16.40 -4.37 -13.63
N CYS A 208 15.84 -5.20 -14.52
CA CYS A 208 15.04 -4.69 -15.64
C CYS A 208 13.66 -4.16 -15.23
N GLY A 209 13.02 -4.74 -14.19
CA GLY A 209 11.72 -4.27 -13.72
C GLY A 209 11.78 -2.99 -12.87
N LEU A 210 12.80 -2.86 -12.02
CA LEU A 210 12.91 -1.73 -11.08
C LEU A 210 13.25 -0.39 -11.76
N ARG A 211 14.01 -0.40 -12.86
CA ARG A 211 14.42 0.84 -13.56
C ARG A 211 13.23 1.59 -14.19
N GLY A 212 12.21 0.87 -14.65
CA GLY A 212 11.01 1.49 -15.24
C GLY A 212 10.12 2.19 -14.20
N LEU A 213 9.99 1.60 -13.00
CA LEU A 213 9.12 2.13 -11.95
C LEU A 213 9.62 3.45 -11.35
N GLY A 214 10.94 3.63 -11.21
CA GLY A 214 11.52 4.88 -10.70
C GLY A 214 11.23 6.10 -11.57
N LEU A 215 11.22 5.92 -12.90
CA LEU A 215 10.90 7.00 -13.85
C LEU A 215 9.41 7.32 -13.89
N GLY A 216 8.54 6.30 -13.81
CA GLY A 216 7.08 6.51 -13.79
C GLY A 216 6.61 7.32 -12.58
N PHE A 217 7.14 7.02 -11.38
CA PHE A 217 6.81 7.78 -10.17
C PHE A 217 7.30 9.22 -10.22
N TYR A 218 8.49 9.45 -10.79
CA TYR A 218 9.00 10.81 -10.99
C TYR A 218 8.05 11.62 -11.88
N PHE A 219 7.54 11.03 -12.95
CA PHE A 219 6.63 11.71 -13.88
C PHE A 219 5.27 12.04 -13.26
N ILE A 220 4.70 11.15 -12.45
CA ILE A 220 3.43 11.39 -11.75
C ILE A 220 3.60 12.51 -10.71
N LEU A 221 4.68 12.47 -9.93
CA LEU A 221 4.94 13.49 -8.90
C LEU A 221 5.23 14.87 -9.52
N ASN A 222 5.95 14.92 -10.65
CA ASN A 222 6.26 16.18 -11.31
C ASN A 222 5.02 16.83 -11.94
N ASN A 223 4.08 16.02 -12.47
CA ASN A 223 2.81 16.54 -13.01
C ASN A 223 1.86 17.07 -11.92
N THR A 224 1.90 16.55 -10.70
CA THR A 224 1.04 17.03 -9.61
C THR A 224 1.47 18.39 -9.04
N LYS A 225 2.73 18.80 -9.22
CA LYS A 225 3.21 20.12 -8.76
C LYS A 225 2.73 21.29 -9.61
N GLU A 226 2.26 21.05 -10.83
CA GLU A 226 1.89 22.12 -11.77
C GLU A 226 0.40 22.48 -11.73
N LYS A 227 -0.43 21.76 -10.96
CA LYS A 227 -1.90 21.90 -10.94
C LYS A 227 -2.52 22.25 -9.58
N VAL A 228 -1.71 22.60 -8.58
CA VAL A 228 -2.16 23.06 -7.24
C VAL A 228 -1.59 24.44 -6.99
#